data_AF-A0A925DNT2-F1
#
_entry.id   AF-A0A925DNT2-F1
#
_cell.length_a   1.000
_cell.length_b   1.000
_cell.length_c   1.000
_cell.angle_alpha   90.00
_cell.angle_beta   90.00
_cell.angle_gamma   90.00
#
_symmetry.space_group_name_H-M   'P 1'
#
loop_
_entity.id
_entity.type
_entity.pdbx_description
1 polymer ?
#
loop_
_entity_poly.entity_id
_entity_poly.type
_entity_poly.pdbx_seq_one_letter_code
_entity_poly.pdbx_strand_id
1 'polypeptide(L)'
;MKYYFFIFFSFFFLCEIHSQSCESLPIKDENKTKKLEKKFREKPISQKVKGFDAWDVAVYLLNRKDTLHKKWFLFVINKSRKSYVHTKISSEKVELLYKIGLSYFYIEDYGSAENFLTKSIKCMGDSKCSKYFLYLCNLKQGKNEEAEKWRKEFDGGK
;
A
#
# COMPACT_ATOMS: atom_id res chain seq x y z
N MET A 1 2.38 -26.69 40.19
CA MET A 1 2.40 -26.31 38.76
C MET A 1 0.98 -26.03 38.30
N LYS A 2 0.82 -25.08 37.36
CA LYS A 2 -0.36 -24.81 36.50
C LYS A 2 -1.03 -23.44 36.71
N TYR A 3 -0.30 -22.37 36.36
CA TYR A 3 -0.88 -21.11 35.88
C TYR A 3 0.02 -20.56 34.75
N TYR A 4 0.12 -21.28 33.63
CA TYR A 4 0.89 -20.85 32.45
C TYR A 4 0.21 -21.29 31.15
N PHE A 5 -1.12 -21.19 31.04
CA PHE A 5 -1.81 -21.62 29.80
C PHE A 5 -2.83 -20.65 29.23
N PHE A 6 -2.99 -19.44 29.81
CA PHE A 6 -4.05 -18.52 29.35
C PHE A 6 -3.59 -17.15 28.83
N ILE A 7 -2.28 -16.91 28.72
CA ILE A 7 -1.76 -15.60 28.23
C ILE A 7 -1.21 -15.70 26.79
N PHE A 8 -1.14 -16.88 26.18
CA PHE A 8 -0.61 -17.02 24.81
C PHE A 8 -1.65 -16.81 23.69
N PHE A 9 -2.95 -16.81 24.00
CA PHE A 9 -4.00 -16.74 22.97
C PHE A 9 -4.48 -15.32 22.64
N SER A 10 -4.19 -14.32 23.48
CA SER A 10 -4.58 -12.93 23.23
C SER A 10 -3.58 -12.16 22.34
N PHE A 11 -2.34 -12.63 22.23
CA PHE A 11 -1.29 -11.95 21.47
C PHE A 11 -1.33 -12.26 19.96
N PHE A 12 -1.77 -13.46 19.59
CA PHE A 12 -1.94 -13.85 18.18
C PHE A 12 -3.10 -13.09 17.50
N PHE A 13 -4.20 -12.86 18.20
CA PHE A 13 -5.37 -12.18 17.66
C PHE A 13 -5.13 -10.70 17.34
N LEU A 14 -4.24 -10.02 18.05
CA LEU A 14 -3.95 -8.60 17.80
C LEU A 14 -3.13 -8.39 16.52
N CYS A 15 -2.24 -9.32 16.14
CA CYS A 15 -1.43 -9.18 14.93
C CYS A 15 -2.28 -9.40 13.65
N GLU A 16 -3.25 -10.34 13.70
CA GLU A 16 -4.20 -10.57 12.60
C GLU A 16 -5.16 -9.39 12.35
N ILE A 17 -5.65 -8.73 13.41
CA ILE A 17 -6.57 -7.60 13.25
C ILE A 17 -5.86 -6.38 12.63
N HIS A 18 -4.60 -6.11 13.01
CA HIS A 18 -3.87 -4.95 12.48
C HIS A 18 -3.44 -5.13 11.02
N SER A 19 -3.03 -6.34 10.62
CA SER A 19 -2.70 -6.64 9.21
C SER A 19 -3.93 -6.50 8.30
N GLN A 20 -5.10 -6.97 8.74
CA GLN A 20 -6.37 -6.80 8.02
C GLN A 20 -6.71 -5.32 7.73
N SER A 21 -6.35 -4.40 8.63
CA SER A 21 -6.62 -2.96 8.46
C SER A 21 -5.75 -2.30 7.38
N CYS A 22 -4.54 -2.79 7.16
CA CYS A 22 -3.64 -2.25 6.13
C CYS A 22 -3.84 -2.92 4.76
N GLU A 23 -4.29 -4.18 4.73
CA GLU A 23 -4.62 -4.89 3.49
C GLU A 23 -5.99 -4.50 2.92
N SER A 24 -6.92 -4.08 3.78
CA SER A 24 -8.20 -3.51 3.33
C SER A 24 -7.99 -2.09 2.79
N LEU A 25 -7.65 -2.00 1.51
CA LEU A 25 -7.52 -0.73 0.81
C LEU A 25 -8.92 -0.09 0.61
N PRO A 26 -9.21 1.06 1.21
CA PRO A 26 -10.54 1.67 1.12
C PRO A 26 -10.78 2.20 -0.30
N ILE A 27 -11.93 1.86 -0.88
CA ILE A 27 -12.45 2.46 -2.11
C ILE A 27 -13.40 3.58 -1.70
N LYS A 28 -13.13 4.82 -2.14
CA LYS A 28 -13.92 5.99 -1.71
C LYS A 28 -15.37 5.98 -2.21
N ASP A 29 -15.59 5.52 -3.44
CA ASP A 29 -16.91 5.43 -4.06
C ASP A 29 -16.93 4.31 -5.10
N GLU A 30 -17.55 3.19 -4.75
CA GLU A 30 -17.64 2.00 -5.60
C GLU A 30 -18.44 2.27 -6.88
N ASN A 31 -19.50 3.08 -6.82
CA ASN A 31 -20.35 3.39 -7.96
C ASN A 31 -19.64 4.29 -8.97
N LYS A 32 -18.90 5.29 -8.49
CA LYS A 32 -18.02 6.12 -9.33
C LYS A 32 -16.92 5.28 -9.96
N THR A 33 -16.33 4.36 -9.19
CA THR A 33 -15.25 3.48 -9.66
C THR A 33 -15.71 2.52 -10.76
N LYS A 34 -16.90 1.91 -10.62
CA LYS A 34 -17.54 1.09 -11.67
C LYS A 34 -17.81 1.88 -12.95
N LYS A 35 -18.34 3.11 -12.83
CA LYS A 35 -18.58 3.98 -13.99
C LYS A 35 -17.29 4.37 -14.69
N LEU A 36 -16.22 4.62 -13.93
CA LEU A 36 -14.89 4.89 -14.45
C LEU A 36 -14.34 3.66 -15.18
N GLU A 37 -14.32 2.48 -14.54
CA GLU A 37 -13.88 1.22 -15.14
C GLU A 37 -14.56 0.95 -16.49
N LYS A 38 -15.90 1.08 -16.55
CA LYS A 38 -16.66 0.87 -17.79
C LYS A 38 -16.21 1.80 -18.91
N LYS A 39 -16.05 3.10 -18.62
CA LYS A 39 -15.54 4.10 -19.59
C LYS A 39 -14.13 3.78 -20.09
N PHE A 40 -13.32 3.08 -19.30
CA PHE A 40 -11.95 2.69 -19.69
C PHE A 40 -11.88 1.43 -20.53
N ARG A 41 -12.76 0.45 -20.33
CA ARG A 41 -12.84 -0.69 -21.25
C ARG A 41 -13.21 -0.25 -22.67
N GLU A 42 -13.97 0.84 -22.76
CA GLU A 42 -14.45 1.40 -24.04
C GLU A 42 -13.44 2.34 -24.72
N LYS A 43 -12.48 2.95 -24.00
CA LYS A 43 -11.49 3.90 -24.56
C LYS A 43 -10.13 3.79 -23.88
N PRO A 44 -9.00 3.90 -24.64
CA PRO A 44 -7.67 3.93 -24.06
C PRO A 44 -7.51 5.09 -23.05
N ILE A 45 -6.70 4.86 -22.01
CA ILE A 45 -6.59 5.70 -20.81
C ILE A 45 -6.40 7.18 -21.18
N SER A 46 -7.44 7.99 -20.97
CA SER A 46 -7.36 9.41 -21.29
C SER A 46 -6.49 10.15 -20.27
N GLN A 47 -5.73 11.16 -20.73
CA GLN A 47 -4.83 11.94 -19.89
C GLN A 47 -5.54 12.76 -18.78
N LYS A 48 -6.87 12.90 -18.83
CA LYS A 48 -7.67 13.75 -17.92
C LYS A 48 -8.02 13.12 -16.56
N VAL A 49 -7.67 11.87 -16.32
CA VAL A 49 -7.97 11.17 -15.06
C VAL A 49 -6.99 11.62 -13.98
N LYS A 50 -7.49 12.10 -12.84
CA LYS A 50 -6.67 12.46 -11.68
C LYS A 50 -6.06 11.19 -11.07
N GLY A 51 -4.82 11.27 -10.58
CA GLY A 51 -4.09 10.10 -10.04
C GLY A 51 -4.79 9.39 -8.88
N PHE A 52 -5.59 10.11 -8.08
CA PHE A 52 -6.40 9.54 -7.01
C PHE A 52 -7.57 8.69 -7.51
N ASP A 53 -8.24 9.08 -8.61
CA ASP A 53 -9.32 8.28 -9.19
C ASP A 53 -8.78 7.00 -9.85
N ALA A 54 -7.53 7.03 -10.33
CA ALA A 54 -6.87 5.85 -10.88
C ALA A 54 -6.47 4.82 -9.82
N TRP A 55 -6.16 5.27 -8.60
CA TRP A 55 -5.87 4.40 -7.46
C TRP A 55 -7.10 3.56 -7.10
N ASP A 56 -8.26 4.18 -6.94
CA ASP A 56 -9.50 3.49 -6.57
C ASP A 56 -9.88 2.42 -7.62
N VAL A 57 -9.67 2.70 -8.90
CA VAL A 57 -9.87 1.71 -9.99
C VAL A 57 -8.86 0.56 -9.90
N ALA A 58 -7.59 0.84 -9.61
CA ALA A 58 -6.57 -0.20 -9.45
C ALA A 58 -6.92 -1.17 -8.31
N VAL A 59 -7.31 -0.63 -7.15
CA VAL A 59 -7.75 -1.39 -5.98
C VAL A 59 -9.01 -2.19 -6.28
N TYR A 60 -9.99 -1.59 -6.95
CA TYR A 60 -11.22 -2.27 -7.34
C TYR A 60 -10.95 -3.50 -8.22
N LEU A 61 -10.05 -3.37 -9.20
CA LEU A 61 -9.66 -4.48 -10.08
C LEU A 61 -8.85 -5.55 -9.34
N LEU A 62 -7.98 -5.13 -8.41
CA LEU A 62 -7.22 -6.03 -7.54
C LEU A 62 -8.16 -6.91 -6.71
N ASN A 63 -9.16 -6.32 -6.06
CA ASN A 63 -10.15 -7.05 -5.25
C ASN A 63 -10.95 -8.06 -6.07
N ARG A 64 -11.11 -7.82 -7.37
CA ARG A 64 -11.78 -8.73 -8.32
C ARG A 64 -10.83 -9.73 -8.97
N LYS A 65 -9.53 -9.70 -8.63
CA LYS A 65 -8.47 -10.52 -9.22
C LYS A 65 -8.35 -10.33 -10.75
N ASP A 66 -8.74 -9.16 -11.26
CA ASP A 66 -8.60 -8.84 -12.68
C ASP A 66 -7.16 -8.42 -12.98
N THR A 67 -6.49 -9.11 -13.91
CA THR A 67 -5.10 -8.85 -14.34
C THR A 67 -4.83 -7.39 -14.77
N LEU A 68 -5.86 -6.64 -15.15
CA LEU A 68 -5.74 -5.23 -15.52
C LEU A 68 -5.27 -4.34 -14.36
N HIS A 69 -5.41 -4.77 -13.09
CA HIS A 69 -4.94 -4.00 -11.93
C HIS A 69 -3.48 -3.55 -12.07
N LYS A 70 -2.58 -4.39 -12.62
CA LYS A 70 -1.17 -4.05 -12.80
C LYS A 70 -0.98 -2.85 -13.75
N LYS A 71 -1.75 -2.80 -14.85
CA LYS A 71 -1.73 -1.65 -15.78
C LYS A 71 -2.20 -0.37 -15.10
N TRP A 72 -3.18 -0.48 -14.21
CA TRP A 72 -3.69 0.65 -13.44
C TRP A 72 -2.69 1.16 -12.41
N PHE A 73 -2.01 0.27 -11.68
CA PHE A 73 -0.94 0.66 -10.78
C PHE A 73 0.21 1.36 -11.51
N LEU A 74 0.59 0.90 -12.70
CA LEU A 74 1.57 1.60 -13.55
C LEU A 74 1.12 3.02 -13.94
N PHE A 75 -0.17 3.18 -14.27
CA PHE A 75 -0.72 4.50 -14.57
C PHE A 75 -0.71 5.43 -13.33
N VAL A 76 -1.06 4.90 -12.15
CA VAL A 76 -0.97 5.62 -10.88
C VAL A 76 0.46 6.08 -10.63
N ILE A 77 1.45 5.19 -10.76
CA ILE A 77 2.87 5.53 -10.61
C ILE A 77 3.25 6.70 -11.52
N ASN A 78 2.94 6.60 -12.82
CA ASN A 78 3.31 7.63 -13.79
C ASN A 78 2.66 9.00 -13.52
N LYS A 79 1.41 9.02 -13.04
CA LYS A 79 0.71 10.25 -12.68
C LYS A 79 1.22 10.83 -11.37
N SER A 80 1.29 10.03 -10.32
CA SER A 80 1.74 10.45 -8.99
C SER A 80 3.21 10.86 -8.98
N ARG A 81 4.06 10.24 -9.83
CA ARG A 81 5.47 10.63 -9.99
C ARG A 81 5.64 12.07 -10.47
N LYS A 82 4.80 12.52 -11.41
CA LYS A 82 4.84 13.90 -11.91
C LYS A 82 4.40 14.92 -10.84
N SER A 83 3.49 14.52 -9.95
CA SER A 83 2.98 15.39 -8.90
C SER A 83 3.95 15.58 -7.74
N TYR A 84 4.66 14.53 -7.28
CA TYR A 84 5.49 14.65 -6.04
C TYR A 84 6.76 15.48 -6.20
N VAL A 85 7.30 15.63 -7.41
CA VAL A 85 8.60 16.30 -7.65
C VAL A 85 8.57 17.77 -7.19
N HIS A 86 7.40 18.40 -7.15
CA HIS A 86 7.23 19.81 -6.81
C HIS A 86 6.48 20.06 -5.49
N THR A 87 6.07 19.01 -4.76
CA THR A 87 5.30 19.17 -3.52
C THR A 87 6.23 19.41 -2.32
N LYS A 88 5.93 20.45 -1.52
CA LYS A 88 6.53 20.65 -0.18
C LYS A 88 6.19 19.46 0.73
N ILE A 89 6.96 19.27 1.81
CA ILE A 89 6.64 18.23 2.81
C ILE A 89 5.24 18.53 3.37
N SER A 90 4.30 17.61 3.13
CA SER A 90 2.89 17.71 3.53
C SER A 90 2.28 16.31 3.69
N SER A 91 1.11 16.21 4.31
CA SER A 91 0.32 14.97 4.42
C SER A 91 0.00 14.37 3.07
N GLU A 92 -0.32 15.22 2.11
CA GLU A 92 -0.56 14.83 0.72
C GLU A 92 0.69 14.21 0.07
N LYS A 93 1.88 14.75 0.34
CA LYS A 93 3.14 14.18 -0.18
C LYS A 93 3.39 12.78 0.40
N VAL A 94 3.13 12.59 1.68
CA VAL A 94 3.27 11.27 2.34
C VAL A 94 2.29 10.27 1.76
N GLU A 95 1.04 10.66 1.57
CA GLU A 95 0.01 9.81 0.96
C GLU A 95 0.37 9.44 -0.49
N LEU A 96 0.91 10.39 -1.27
CA LEU A 96 1.41 10.14 -2.62
C LEU A 96 2.56 9.14 -2.63
N LEU A 97 3.56 9.32 -1.76
CA LEU A 97 4.71 8.40 -1.66
C LEU A 97 4.25 7.00 -1.24
N TYR A 98 3.33 6.90 -0.28
CA TYR A 98 2.75 5.64 0.16
C TYR A 98 2.01 4.93 -0.99
N LYS A 99 1.14 5.64 -1.72
CA LYS A 99 0.42 5.08 -2.87
C LYS A 99 1.34 4.66 -4.01
N ILE A 100 2.43 5.39 -4.26
CA ILE A 100 3.45 4.98 -5.23
C ILE A 100 4.12 3.68 -4.76
N GLY A 101 4.54 3.61 -3.49
CA GLY A 101 5.15 2.41 -2.91
C GLY A 101 4.26 1.19 -2.99
N LEU A 102 2.98 1.32 -2.61
CA LEU A 102 2.01 0.25 -2.75
C LEU A 102 1.76 -0.16 -4.20
N SER A 103 1.71 0.81 -5.12
CA SER A 103 1.54 0.49 -6.55
C SER A 103 2.68 -0.38 -7.06
N TYR A 104 3.93 -0.09 -6.65
CA TYR A 104 5.08 -0.96 -6.96
C TYR A 104 4.96 -2.34 -6.30
N PHE A 105 4.49 -2.40 -5.04
CA PHE A 105 4.28 -3.66 -4.34
C PHE A 105 3.30 -4.59 -5.09
N TYR A 106 2.15 -4.06 -5.54
CA TYR A 106 1.13 -4.85 -6.25
C TYR A 106 1.50 -5.21 -7.69
N ILE A 107 2.51 -4.56 -8.28
CA ILE A 107 3.11 -5.02 -9.54
C ILE A 107 4.35 -5.90 -9.32
N GLU A 108 4.63 -6.28 -8.07
CA GLU A 108 5.73 -7.17 -7.66
C GLU A 108 7.14 -6.58 -7.87
N ASP A 109 7.26 -5.26 -8.00
CA ASP A 109 8.54 -4.55 -7.97
C ASP A 109 8.87 -4.14 -6.53
N TYR A 110 9.34 -5.11 -5.75
CA TYR A 110 9.58 -4.94 -4.31
C TYR A 110 10.73 -3.97 -4.00
N GLY A 111 11.73 -3.86 -4.87
CA GLY A 111 12.85 -2.92 -4.68
C GLY A 111 12.40 -1.47 -4.83
N SER A 112 11.59 -1.17 -5.86
CA SER A 112 10.99 0.16 -6.00
C SER A 112 9.98 0.43 -4.88
N ALA A 113 9.17 -0.55 -4.49
CA ALA A 113 8.22 -0.44 -3.39
C ALA A 113 8.92 -0.04 -2.09
N GLU A 114 9.98 -0.76 -1.72
CA GLU A 114 10.80 -0.49 -0.55
C GLU A 114 11.30 0.96 -0.53
N ASN A 115 11.90 1.42 -1.63
CA ASN A 115 12.43 2.78 -1.75
C ASN A 115 11.36 3.86 -1.49
N PHE A 116 10.17 3.73 -2.09
CA PHE A 116 9.09 4.72 -1.93
C PHE A 116 8.42 4.66 -0.56
N LEU A 117 8.27 3.47 0.03
CA LEU A 117 7.74 3.31 1.39
C LEU A 117 8.72 3.83 2.46
N THR A 118 10.03 3.64 2.27
CA THR A 118 11.02 4.26 3.16
C THR A 118 10.95 5.79 3.08
N LYS A 119 10.73 6.35 1.89
CA LYS A 119 10.54 7.80 1.72
C LYS A 119 9.26 8.30 2.39
N SER A 120 8.16 7.56 2.35
CA SER A 120 6.92 7.97 3.03
C SER A 120 7.12 8.05 4.55
N ILE A 121 7.80 7.07 5.14
CA ILE A 121 8.15 7.06 6.58
C ILE A 121 9.08 8.23 6.91
N LYS A 122 10.13 8.48 6.12
CA LYS A 122 11.07 9.59 6.39
C LYS A 122 10.41 10.98 6.36
N CYS A 123 9.30 11.14 5.65
CA CYS A 123 8.63 12.45 5.55
C CYS A 123 7.81 12.83 6.79
N MET A 124 7.08 11.91 7.44
CA MET A 124 6.29 12.22 8.65
C MET A 124 6.25 11.12 9.71
N GLY A 125 7.22 10.22 9.68
CA GLY A 125 7.69 9.48 10.85
C GLY A 125 6.97 8.19 11.20
N ASP A 126 5.66 8.05 11.03
CA ASP A 126 5.00 6.87 11.63
C ASP A 126 3.72 6.39 10.92
N SER A 127 3.86 5.94 9.68
CA SER A 127 2.79 5.19 9.02
C SER A 127 2.96 3.70 9.32
N LYS A 128 2.14 3.17 10.24
CA LYS A 128 2.07 1.73 10.54
C LYS A 128 1.93 0.88 9.27
N CYS A 129 1.06 1.27 8.35
CA CYS A 129 0.91 0.53 7.09
C CYS A 129 2.16 0.62 6.20
N SER A 130 2.87 1.76 6.16
CA SER A 130 4.14 1.82 5.41
C SER A 130 5.17 0.84 5.98
N LYS A 131 5.25 0.70 7.32
CA LYS A 131 6.11 -0.28 8.00
C LYS A 131 5.69 -1.72 7.70
N TYR A 132 4.39 -2.01 7.74
CA TYR A 132 3.84 -3.33 7.37
C TYR A 132 4.23 -3.74 5.94
N PHE A 133 4.02 -2.85 4.97
CA PHE A 133 4.38 -3.17 3.59
C PHE A 133 5.89 -3.23 3.35
N LEU A 134 6.72 -2.50 4.12
CA LEU A 134 8.18 -2.68 4.11
C LEU A 134 8.59 -4.05 4.63
N TYR A 135 7.98 -4.53 5.71
CA TYR A 135 8.18 -5.90 6.20
C TYR A 135 7.89 -6.92 5.08
N LEU A 136 6.74 -6.82 4.41
CA LEU A 136 6.39 -7.70 3.30
C LEU A 136 7.36 -7.58 2.12
N CYS A 137 7.78 -6.38 1.74
CA CYS A 137 8.77 -6.17 0.66
C CYS A 137 10.10 -6.86 0.98
N ASN A 138 10.57 -6.77 2.23
CA ASN A 138 11.84 -7.39 2.64
C ASN A 138 11.73 -8.92 2.65
N LEU A 139 10.62 -9.49 3.15
CA LEU A 139 10.36 -10.93 3.05
C LEU A 139 10.36 -11.43 1.60
N LYS A 140 9.68 -10.72 0.69
CA LYS A 140 9.61 -11.09 -0.72
C LYS A 140 10.96 -11.01 -1.43
N GLN A 141 11.88 -10.21 -0.91
CA GLN A 141 13.26 -10.10 -1.40
C GLN A 141 14.24 -11.05 -0.69
N GLY A 142 13.79 -11.85 0.30
CA GLY A 142 14.65 -12.73 1.10
C GLY A 142 15.51 -12.02 2.17
N LYS A 143 15.25 -10.72 2.41
CA LYS A 143 15.93 -9.88 3.41
C LYS A 143 15.33 -10.10 4.81
N ASN A 144 15.53 -11.29 5.36
CA ASN A 144 14.84 -11.72 6.58
C ASN A 144 15.21 -10.89 7.82
N GLU A 145 16.47 -10.45 7.93
CA GLU A 145 16.91 -9.63 9.05
C GLU A 145 16.28 -8.24 9.03
N GLU A 146 16.20 -7.61 7.85
CA GLU A 146 15.53 -6.33 7.65
C GLU A 146 14.02 -6.45 7.85
N ALA A 147 13.41 -7.54 7.38
CA ALA A 147 12.00 -7.81 7.59
C ALA A 147 11.67 -7.85 9.09
N GLU A 148 12.46 -8.56 9.89
CA GLU A 148 12.22 -8.68 11.33
C GLU A 148 12.39 -7.34 12.06
N LYS A 149 13.29 -6.45 11.59
CA LYS A 149 13.37 -5.06 12.10
C LYS A 149 12.06 -4.32 11.87
N TRP A 150 11.54 -4.34 10.63
CA TRP A 150 10.29 -3.65 10.30
C TRP A 150 9.07 -4.26 10.99
N ARG A 151 9.06 -5.57 11.21
CA ARG A 151 8.03 -6.28 11.97
C ARG A 151 7.94 -5.74 13.39
N LYS A 152 9.08 -5.64 14.08
CA LYS A 152 9.14 -5.09 15.45
C LYS A 152 8.66 -3.64 15.51
N GLU A 153 9.07 -2.81 14.54
CA GLU A 153 8.62 -1.42 14.47
C GLU A 153 7.13 -1.27 14.18
N PHE A 154 6.53 -2.21 13.45
CA PHE A 154 5.09 -2.25 13.16
C PHE A 154 4.28 -2.73 14.36
N ASP A 155 4.73 -3.79 15.05
CA ASP A 155 4.06 -4.38 16.21
C ASP A 155 4.15 -3.51 17.48
N GLY A 156 4.82 -2.35 17.41
CA GLY A 156 4.98 -1.43 18.53
C GLY A 156 6.04 -1.89 19.54
N GLY A 157 7.05 -2.61 19.06
CA GLY A 157 8.20 -3.02 19.87
C GLY A 157 8.89 -1.80 20.48
N LYS A 158 8.87 -1.74 21.81
CA LYS A 158 9.71 -0.86 22.62
C LYS A 158 11.19 -1.18 22.42
#